data_AF-A0A2S2QNA3-F1
#
_entry.id   AF-A0A2S2QNA3-F1
#
_cell.length_a   1.000
_cell.length_b   1.000
_cell.length_c   1.000
_cell.angle_alpha   90.00
_cell.angle_beta   90.00
_cell.angle_gamma   90.00
#
_symmetry.space_group_name_H-M   'P 1'
#
loop_
_entity.id
_entity.type
_entity.pdbx_description
1 polymer ?
#
loop_
_entity_poly.entity_id
_entity_poly.type
_entity_poly.pdbx_seq_one_letter_code
_entity_poly.pdbx_strand_id
1 'polypeptide(L)'
;MDEFEVWEDQEIQFDLSINKVLKMRNGEKIIDRLEFIEDTKGNSGDKGVLVITNLRAIWHSMTLARISLSIGYNCIQDISTRIVNSRLKGITEAIYIQAKYNGLRYEFVFTNLIPGNTRHFTSFIGVFKAYNSSRLYRELKLRGAIIKNDRLRLLMFETMYSIANGVWNLSSEQGNLGTFIITNIRLVWYAESNETFNISLPYIHINSIKIRESKFGEVLVIGTNGYSGGFTLGFRIDPKERLRSITKELSSLFHIHSQVPEFGVHFVITDQV
;
A
#
# COMPACT_ATOMS: atom_id res chain seq x y z
N MET A 1 -4.70 17.34 -0.97
CA MET A 1 -4.66 15.87 -0.89
C MET A 1 -6.10 15.42 -0.86
N ASP A 2 -6.48 14.58 -1.81
CA ASP A 2 -7.80 13.94 -1.77
C ASP A 2 -7.90 13.14 -0.46
N GLU A 3 -9.06 13.18 0.20
CA GLU A 3 -9.27 12.58 1.53
C GLU A 3 -8.92 11.08 1.59
N PHE A 4 -8.95 10.40 0.44
CA PHE A 4 -8.72 8.96 0.31
C PHE A 4 -7.32 8.58 -0.17
N GLU A 5 -6.46 9.56 -0.46
CA GLU A 5 -5.11 9.32 -0.95
C GLU A 5 -4.21 8.73 0.16
N VAL A 6 -3.53 7.62 -0.14
CA VAL A 6 -2.67 6.90 0.81
C VAL A 6 -1.22 7.25 0.50
N TRP A 7 -0.65 8.22 1.24
CA TRP A 7 0.73 8.66 1.03
C TRP A 7 1.71 7.93 1.95
N GLU A 8 1.24 7.38 3.07
CA GLU A 8 2.08 6.90 4.17
C GLU A 8 3.04 5.79 3.76
N ASP A 9 2.64 4.90 2.84
CA ASP A 9 3.52 3.87 2.29
C ASP A 9 4.25 4.30 1.00
N GLN A 10 3.87 5.44 0.41
CA GLN A 10 4.36 5.92 -0.89
C GLN A 10 5.44 7.00 -0.80
N GLU A 11 5.60 7.65 0.36
CA GLU A 11 6.50 8.80 0.50
C GLU A 11 7.55 8.65 1.60
N ILE A 12 8.60 9.48 1.48
CA ILE A 12 9.58 9.74 2.53
C ILE A 12 9.41 11.18 3.00
N GLN A 13 9.20 11.38 4.30
CA GLN A 13 9.03 12.71 4.90
C GLN A 13 9.99 12.90 6.07
N PHE A 14 10.49 14.13 6.22
CA PHE A 14 11.45 14.53 7.26
C PHE A 14 10.86 15.66 8.10
N ASP A 15 11.34 15.79 9.34
CA ASP A 15 11.11 16.92 10.24
C ASP A 15 9.64 17.28 10.46
N LEU A 16 8.79 16.27 10.44
CA LEU A 16 7.41 16.40 10.88
C LEU A 16 7.37 16.54 12.41
N SER A 17 6.40 17.30 12.92
CA SER A 17 6.15 17.31 14.37
C SER A 17 5.78 15.89 14.84
N ILE A 18 6.15 15.52 16.07
CA ILE A 18 5.82 14.22 16.65
C ILE A 18 4.32 13.90 16.53
N ASN A 19 3.46 14.89 16.81
CA ASN A 19 2.00 14.72 16.70
C ASN A 19 1.55 14.42 15.27
N LYS A 20 2.24 14.95 14.25
CA LYS A 20 1.91 14.72 12.84
C LYS A 20 2.47 13.39 12.35
N VAL A 21 3.73 13.07 12.68
CA VAL A 21 4.37 11.84 12.21
C VAL A 21 3.76 10.59 12.84
N LEU A 22 3.34 10.68 14.12
CA LEU A 22 2.70 9.58 14.84
C LEU A 22 1.19 9.50 14.64
N LYS A 23 0.60 10.40 13.83
CA LYS A 23 -0.82 10.30 13.48
C LYS A 23 -1.00 9.16 12.48
N MET A 24 -1.61 8.08 12.95
CA MET A 24 -1.97 6.94 12.10
C MET A 24 -3.18 7.31 11.25
N ARG A 25 -3.10 6.99 9.95
CA ARG A 25 -4.28 7.01 9.10
C ARG A 25 -5.20 5.84 9.41
N ASN A 26 -6.43 5.88 8.90
CA ASN A 26 -7.33 4.74 9.06
C ASN A 26 -6.77 3.50 8.36
N GLY A 27 -6.83 2.37 9.06
CA GLY A 27 -6.20 1.10 8.64
C GLY A 27 -4.71 1.00 8.96
N GLU A 28 -4.01 2.10 9.26
CA GLU A 28 -2.63 2.05 9.75
C GLU A 28 -2.60 1.67 11.23
N LYS A 29 -1.71 0.75 11.60
CA LYS A 29 -1.56 0.24 12.95
C LYS A 29 -0.08 0.16 13.31
N ILE A 30 0.25 0.56 14.53
CA ILE A 30 1.57 0.34 15.10
C ILE A 30 1.70 -1.14 15.41
N ILE A 31 2.75 -1.77 14.90
CA ILE A 31 3.06 -3.17 15.13
C ILE A 31 4.09 -3.27 16.24
N ASP A 32 5.16 -2.46 16.17
CA ASP A 32 6.25 -2.51 17.14
C ASP A 32 6.82 -1.12 17.43
N ARG A 33 7.52 -0.99 18.57
CA ARG A 33 8.26 0.20 18.99
C ARG A 33 9.61 -0.22 19.55
N LEU A 34 10.67 0.16 18.84
CA LEU A 34 12.04 -0.07 19.28
C LEU A 34 12.57 1.22 19.88
N GLU A 35 12.85 1.19 21.18
CA GLU A 35 13.45 2.32 21.90
C GLU A 35 14.98 2.31 21.79
N PHE A 36 15.59 3.47 22.06
CA PHE A 36 17.04 3.67 22.03
C PHE A 36 17.67 3.31 20.68
N ILE A 37 17.02 3.73 19.60
CA ILE A 37 17.51 3.61 18.23
C ILE A 37 18.15 4.92 17.80
N GLU A 38 19.43 4.89 17.45
CA GLU A 38 20.13 6.02 16.85
C GLU A 38 19.91 6.04 15.33
N ASP A 39 19.57 7.20 14.76
CA ASP A 39 19.75 7.45 13.33
C ASP A 39 21.21 7.83 13.08
N THR A 40 22.04 6.82 12.83
CA THR A 40 23.50 6.97 12.72
C THR A 40 23.91 7.82 11.52
N LYS A 41 23.10 7.87 10.47
CA LYS A 41 23.44 8.63 9.25
C LYS A 41 22.90 10.06 9.27
N GLY A 42 21.64 10.26 9.67
CA GLY A 42 21.01 11.58 9.65
C GLY A 42 21.23 12.38 10.93
N ASN A 43 21.22 11.73 12.09
CA ASN A 43 21.21 12.37 13.41
C ASN A 43 22.19 11.71 14.38
N SER A 44 23.44 11.55 13.95
CA SER A 44 24.49 10.85 14.72
C SER A 44 24.69 11.44 16.12
N GLY A 45 24.61 10.61 17.15
CA GLY A 45 24.67 11.01 18.55
C GLY A 45 23.31 11.27 19.21
N ASP A 46 22.21 11.23 18.46
CA ASP A 46 20.86 11.41 19.02
C ASP A 46 20.15 10.07 19.23
N LYS A 47 19.41 9.97 20.34
CA LYS A 47 18.63 8.77 20.68
C LYS A 47 17.20 8.99 20.24
N GLY A 48 16.64 8.01 19.54
CA GLY A 48 15.26 8.05 19.07
C GLY A 48 14.50 6.77 19.35
N VAL A 49 13.26 6.77 18.89
CA VAL A 49 12.37 5.61 18.85
C VAL A 49 12.09 5.29 17.39
N LEU A 50 12.29 4.03 16.99
CA LEU A 50 11.83 3.51 15.72
C LEU A 50 10.48 2.82 15.90
N VAL A 51 9.44 3.45 15.38
CA VAL A 51 8.06 2.95 15.36
C VAL A 51 7.82 2.24 14.03
N ILE A 52 7.39 0.98 14.10
CA ILE A 52 7.14 0.12 12.95
C ILE A 52 5.63 0.00 12.80
N THR A 53 5.08 0.51 11.71
CA THR A 53 3.65 0.38 11.38
C THR A 53 3.46 -0.67 10.29
N ASN A 54 2.22 -0.95 9.91
CA ASN A 54 1.96 -1.81 8.76
C ASN A 54 2.27 -1.15 7.40
N LEU A 55 2.54 0.16 7.34
CA LEU A 55 2.74 0.91 6.10
C LEU A 55 4.11 1.60 5.97
N ARG A 56 4.70 1.97 7.10
CA ARG A 56 5.92 2.78 7.16
C ARG A 56 6.74 2.54 8.42
N ALA A 57 8.01 2.90 8.34
CA ALA A 57 8.87 3.02 9.50
C ALA A 57 8.99 4.51 9.86
N ILE A 58 8.76 4.83 11.13
CA ILE A 58 8.87 6.19 11.64
C ILE A 58 10.00 6.20 12.66
N TRP A 59 10.98 7.07 12.47
CA TRP A 59 11.95 7.38 13.51
C TRP A 59 11.68 8.79 14.03
N HIS A 60 11.72 8.97 15.35
CA HIS A 60 11.70 10.31 15.93
C HIS A 60 12.69 10.42 17.08
N SER A 61 13.27 11.60 17.25
CA SER A 61 14.14 11.89 18.37
C SER A 61 13.38 11.80 19.70
N MET A 62 14.05 11.31 20.74
CA MET A 62 13.57 11.36 22.12
C MET A 62 13.82 12.73 22.76
N THR A 63 14.76 13.50 22.22
CA THR A 63 15.21 14.78 22.81
C THR A 63 14.69 15.98 22.04
N LEU A 64 14.62 15.89 20.70
CA LEU A 64 14.31 16.99 19.80
C LEU A 64 12.97 16.76 19.08
N ALA A 65 11.89 17.34 19.60
CA ALA A 65 10.51 17.09 19.13
C ALA A 65 10.19 17.45 17.67
N ARG A 66 11.11 18.11 16.96
CA ARG A 66 10.98 18.48 15.54
C ARG A 66 11.77 17.56 14.61
N ILE A 67 12.66 16.73 15.15
CA ILE A 67 13.48 15.83 14.36
C ILE A 67 12.75 14.49 14.25
N SER A 68 12.29 14.19 13.04
CA SER A 68 11.62 12.94 12.73
C SER A 68 11.81 12.55 11.26
N LEU A 69 11.51 11.29 10.98
CA LEU A 69 11.63 10.67 9.68
C LEU A 69 10.49 9.66 9.54
N SER A 70 9.82 9.66 8.39
CA SER A 70 8.83 8.66 7.99
C SER A 70 9.28 8.07 6.65
N ILE A 71 9.43 6.76 6.60
CA ILE A 71 9.83 6.01 5.40
C ILE A 71 8.70 5.07 5.01
N GLY A 72 7.96 5.42 3.96
CA GLY A 72 6.97 4.54 3.35
C GLY A 72 7.59 3.25 2.80
N TYR A 73 6.94 2.12 3.04
CA TYR A 73 7.51 0.82 2.64
C TYR A 73 7.60 0.63 1.13
N ASN A 74 6.74 1.26 0.32
CA ASN A 74 6.86 1.20 -1.14
C ASN A 74 8.10 1.95 -1.66
N CYS A 75 8.67 2.86 -0.87
CA CYS A 75 9.91 3.55 -1.22
C CYS A 75 11.15 2.67 -1.02
N ILE A 76 11.08 1.66 -0.15
CA ILE A 76 12.24 0.82 0.22
C ILE A 76 12.59 -0.12 -0.93
N GLN A 77 13.86 -0.08 -1.35
CA GLN A 77 14.41 -0.93 -2.40
C GLN A 77 15.16 -2.13 -1.82
N ASP A 78 15.92 -1.91 -0.74
CA ASP A 78 16.73 -2.94 -0.10
C ASP A 78 16.85 -2.69 1.41
N ILE A 79 17.00 -3.78 2.16
CA ILE A 79 17.31 -3.78 3.59
C ILE A 79 18.45 -4.78 3.82
N SER A 80 19.54 -4.30 4.42
CA SER A 80 20.67 -5.13 4.79
C SER A 80 21.18 -4.79 6.20
N THR A 81 21.88 -5.72 6.82
CA THR A 81 22.64 -5.46 8.06
C THR A 81 24.07 -5.10 7.68
N ARG A 82 24.62 -4.04 8.29
CA ARG A 82 26.01 -3.60 8.05
C ARG A 82 26.69 -3.28 9.37
N ILE A 83 28.00 -3.49 9.42
CA ILE A 83 28.83 -3.00 10.52
C ILE A 83 29.10 -1.51 10.30
N VAL A 84 28.81 -0.70 11.31
CA VAL A 84 28.98 0.76 11.30
C VAL A 84 29.69 1.21 12.57
N ASN A 85 30.31 2.40 12.54
CA ASN A 85 30.84 3.03 13.74
C ASN A 85 29.84 4.07 14.26
N SER A 86 28.99 3.65 15.20
CA SER A 86 28.02 4.52 15.88
C SER A 86 28.74 5.48 16.83
N ARG A 87 28.25 6.72 16.91
CA ARG A 87 28.82 7.71 17.84
C ARG A 87 28.54 7.36 19.29
N LEU A 88 27.41 6.70 19.56
CA LEU A 88 26.98 6.34 20.91
C LEU A 88 27.41 4.94 21.34
N LYS A 89 27.66 4.02 20.39
CA LYS A 89 27.96 2.60 20.67
C LYS A 89 29.33 2.13 20.16
N GLY A 90 30.01 2.90 19.31
CA GLY A 90 31.22 2.46 18.63
C GLY A 90 30.91 1.48 17.49
N ILE A 91 31.83 0.55 17.21
CA ILE A 91 31.68 -0.43 16.13
C ILE A 91 30.57 -1.44 16.49
N THR A 92 29.51 -1.47 15.69
CA THR A 92 28.31 -2.30 15.94
C THR A 92 27.60 -2.63 14.64
N GLU A 93 26.75 -3.65 14.65
CA GLU A 93 25.79 -3.89 13.57
C GLU A 93 24.65 -2.86 13.62
N ALA A 94 24.21 -2.43 12.43
CA ALA A 94 23.09 -1.53 12.20
C ALA A 94 22.26 -2.01 11.02
N ILE A 95 20.98 -1.64 11.01
CA ILE A 95 20.14 -1.84 9.84
C ILE A 95 20.36 -0.71 8.85
N TYR A 96 20.52 -1.09 7.60
CA TYR A 96 20.79 -0.20 6.49
C TYR A 96 19.64 -0.34 5.48
N ILE A 97 18.96 0.77 5.22
CA ILE A 97 17.78 0.83 4.34
C ILE A 97 18.15 1.68 3.13
N GLN A 98 18.03 1.13 1.93
CA GLN A 98 18.09 1.88 0.69
C GLN A 98 16.67 2.16 0.21
N ALA A 99 16.37 3.42 -0.10
CA ALA A 99 15.06 3.83 -0.57
C ALA A 99 15.17 4.74 -1.79
N LYS A 100 14.11 4.78 -2.59
CA LYS A 100 13.96 5.68 -3.73
C LYS A 100 12.63 6.39 -3.62
N TYR A 101 12.65 7.72 -3.72
CA TYR A 101 11.46 8.55 -3.70
C TYR A 101 11.68 9.78 -4.59
N ASN A 102 10.69 10.12 -5.43
CA ASN A 102 10.74 11.23 -6.39
C ASN A 102 12.04 11.29 -7.23
N GLY A 103 12.51 10.13 -7.70
CA GLY A 103 13.73 10.01 -8.50
C GLY A 103 15.04 10.07 -7.71
N LEU A 104 15.00 10.49 -6.44
CA LEU A 104 16.15 10.57 -5.55
C LEU A 104 16.37 9.25 -4.81
N ARG A 105 17.63 8.94 -4.52
CA ARG A 105 18.03 7.78 -3.69
C ARG A 105 18.37 8.27 -2.29
N TYR A 106 17.86 7.56 -1.31
CA TYR A 106 18.08 7.80 0.11
C TYR A 106 18.70 6.56 0.75
N GLU A 107 19.45 6.78 1.80
CA GLU A 107 19.95 5.69 2.64
C GLU A 107 19.75 6.08 4.10
N PHE A 108 19.30 5.14 4.91
CA PHE A 108 19.07 5.32 6.33
C PHE A 108 19.81 4.25 7.10
N VAL A 109 20.38 4.63 8.24
CA VAL A 109 21.18 3.73 9.07
C VAL A 109 20.69 3.85 10.50
N PHE A 110 20.09 2.77 11.01
CA PHE A 110 19.61 2.74 12.38
C PHE A 110 20.43 1.78 13.22
N THR A 111 21.01 2.30 14.29
CA THR A 111 21.77 1.52 15.26
C THR A 111 20.96 1.32 16.51
N ASN A 112 20.84 0.08 16.96
CA ASN A 112 20.27 -0.20 18.26
C ASN A 112 21.32 0.01 19.37
N LEU A 113 21.01 0.85 20.36
CA LEU A 113 21.93 1.20 21.44
C LEU A 113 21.90 0.23 22.63
N ILE A 114 20.91 -0.65 22.71
CA ILE A 114 20.76 -1.64 23.79
C ILE A 114 21.87 -2.70 23.64
N PRO A 115 22.69 -2.95 24.69
CA PRO A 115 23.71 -3.99 24.66
C PRO A 115 23.10 -5.40 24.61
N GLY A 116 23.77 -6.33 23.94
CA GLY A 116 23.42 -7.77 23.98
C GLY A 116 22.18 -8.19 23.18
N ASN A 117 21.43 -7.26 22.59
CA ASN A 117 20.25 -7.60 21.79
C ASN A 117 20.53 -7.55 20.29
N THR A 118 20.76 -8.73 19.72
CA THR A 118 21.14 -8.94 18.31
C THR A 118 19.93 -9.16 17.38
N ARG A 119 18.71 -9.32 17.92
CA ARG A 119 17.48 -9.63 17.14
C ARG A 119 16.57 -8.42 16.92
N HIS A 120 17.06 -7.21 17.20
CA HIS A 120 16.22 -6.03 17.37
C HIS A 120 15.43 -5.54 16.15
N PHE A 121 15.84 -5.85 14.92
CA PHE A 121 15.10 -5.43 13.72
C PHE A 121 14.30 -6.57 13.06
N THR A 122 14.15 -7.71 13.74
CA THR A 122 13.39 -8.86 13.22
C THR A 122 11.93 -8.51 12.95
N SER A 123 11.29 -7.74 13.82
CA SER A 123 9.93 -7.24 13.63
C SER A 123 9.84 -6.36 12.38
N PHE A 124 10.72 -5.36 12.23
CA PHE A 124 10.75 -4.50 11.04
C PHE A 124 10.94 -5.30 9.74
N ILE A 125 11.92 -6.21 9.70
CA ILE A 125 12.18 -7.05 8.53
C ILE A 125 10.97 -7.96 8.24
N GLY A 126 10.36 -8.53 9.28
CA GLY A 126 9.18 -9.38 9.16
C GLY A 126 7.96 -8.63 8.61
N VAL A 127 7.70 -7.44 9.14
CA VAL A 127 6.62 -6.55 8.66
C VAL A 127 6.87 -6.12 7.22
N PHE A 128 8.09 -5.72 6.87
CA PHE A 128 8.41 -5.33 5.48
C PHE A 128 8.25 -6.50 4.50
N LYS A 129 8.61 -7.73 4.90
CA LYS A 129 8.34 -8.93 4.11
C LYS A 129 6.84 -9.18 3.94
N ALA A 130 6.06 -9.04 5.02
CA ALA A 130 4.60 -9.17 4.97
C ALA A 130 4.01 -8.13 4.01
N TYR A 131 4.43 -6.86 4.10
CA TYR A 131 4.06 -5.78 3.18
C TYR A 131 4.34 -6.17 1.72
N ASN A 132 5.56 -6.61 1.39
CA ASN A 132 5.92 -6.99 0.02
C ASN A 132 5.13 -8.19 -0.52
N SER A 133 4.79 -9.15 0.35
CA SER A 133 4.04 -10.35 -0.05
C SER A 133 2.55 -10.08 -0.32
N SER A 134 2.00 -8.96 0.17
CA SER A 134 0.58 -8.60 0.08
C SER A 134 0.30 -7.43 -0.87
N ARG A 135 1.17 -7.19 -1.86
CA ARG A 135 1.02 -6.06 -2.80
C ARG A 135 -0.33 -6.02 -3.53
N LEU A 136 -0.99 -7.15 -3.77
CA LEU A 136 -2.29 -7.18 -4.47
C LEU A 136 -3.44 -6.46 -3.75
N TYR A 137 -3.33 -6.18 -2.45
CA TYR A 137 -4.28 -5.34 -1.71
C TYR A 137 -4.11 -3.86 -2.02
N ARG A 138 -2.94 -3.48 -2.54
CA ARG A 138 -2.48 -2.10 -2.61
C ARG A 138 -1.83 -1.72 -3.94
N GLU A 139 -1.95 -2.55 -4.95
CA GLU A 139 -1.39 -2.28 -6.27
C GLU A 139 -2.37 -2.61 -7.37
N LEU A 140 -2.56 -1.64 -8.28
CA LEU A 140 -3.21 -1.89 -9.55
C LEU A 140 -2.38 -2.89 -10.34
N LYS A 141 -2.97 -4.04 -10.66
CA LYS A 141 -2.33 -5.08 -11.46
C LYS A 141 -3.03 -5.22 -12.80
N LEU A 142 -2.26 -5.06 -13.87
CA LEU A 142 -2.66 -5.40 -15.23
C LEU A 142 -2.05 -6.75 -15.59
N ARG A 143 -2.85 -7.61 -16.23
CA ARG A 143 -2.42 -8.95 -16.71
C ARG A 143 -1.76 -9.79 -15.60
N GLY A 144 -2.42 -9.87 -14.45
CA GLY A 144 -1.97 -10.66 -13.31
C GLY A 144 -2.42 -12.12 -13.38
N ALA A 145 -1.67 -13.03 -12.78
CA ALA A 145 -2.10 -14.42 -12.56
C ALA A 145 -3.08 -14.50 -11.37
N ILE A 146 -4.27 -13.93 -11.54
CA ILE A 146 -5.29 -13.78 -10.49
C ILE A 146 -6.53 -14.65 -10.72
N ILE A 147 -6.78 -15.06 -11.97
CA ILE A 147 -7.86 -15.99 -12.33
C ILE A 147 -7.25 -17.37 -12.58
N LYS A 148 -7.96 -18.42 -12.16
CA LYS A 148 -7.65 -19.80 -12.51
C LYS A 148 -8.96 -20.57 -12.68
N ASN A 149 -9.17 -21.16 -13.85
CA ASN A 149 -10.40 -21.90 -14.19
C ASN A 149 -11.66 -21.05 -13.94
N ASP A 150 -11.68 -19.81 -14.45
CA ASP A 150 -12.79 -18.85 -14.31
C ASP A 150 -13.14 -18.48 -12.86
N ARG A 151 -12.22 -18.72 -11.92
CA ARG A 151 -12.38 -18.36 -10.51
C ARG A 151 -11.29 -17.40 -10.08
N LEU A 152 -11.69 -16.34 -9.39
CA LEU A 152 -10.75 -15.43 -8.73
C LEU A 152 -10.04 -16.14 -7.58
N ARG A 153 -8.71 -16.05 -7.57
CA ARG A 153 -7.91 -16.39 -6.39
C ARG A 153 -8.08 -15.28 -5.35
N LEU A 154 -8.97 -15.54 -4.39
CA LEU A 154 -9.24 -14.63 -3.28
C LEU A 154 -8.00 -14.47 -2.39
N LEU A 155 -7.76 -13.24 -1.95
CA LEU A 155 -6.78 -12.90 -0.93
C LEU A 155 -7.33 -13.26 0.47
N MET A 156 -6.46 -13.25 1.48
CA MET A 156 -6.90 -13.41 2.87
C MET A 156 -7.86 -12.28 3.26
N PHE A 157 -8.96 -12.59 3.92
CA PHE A 157 -10.03 -11.62 4.23
C PHE A 157 -10.71 -10.96 3.00
N GLU A 158 -10.44 -11.45 1.79
CA GLU A 158 -11.18 -11.06 0.60
C GLU A 158 -12.46 -11.90 0.50
N THR A 159 -13.60 -11.21 0.42
CA THR A 159 -14.92 -11.80 0.20
C THR A 159 -15.51 -11.24 -1.09
N MET A 160 -16.03 -12.14 -1.93
CA MET A 160 -16.72 -11.78 -3.15
C MET A 160 -18.16 -11.38 -2.84
N TYR A 161 -18.59 -10.22 -3.34
CA TYR A 161 -19.96 -9.73 -3.22
C TYR A 161 -20.81 -10.08 -4.43
N SER A 162 -20.30 -9.81 -5.63
CA SER A 162 -21.06 -10.01 -6.86
C SER A 162 -20.17 -10.30 -8.06
N ILE A 163 -20.77 -10.93 -9.06
CA ILE A 163 -20.18 -11.22 -10.36
C ILE A 163 -21.08 -10.58 -11.41
N ALA A 164 -20.49 -9.84 -12.34
CA ALA A 164 -21.20 -9.26 -13.46
C ALA A 164 -20.56 -9.66 -14.79
N ASN A 165 -21.19 -10.62 -15.47
CA ASN A 165 -20.81 -11.06 -16.81
C ASN A 165 -21.22 -10.03 -17.88
N GLY A 166 -20.63 -10.10 -19.06
CA GLY A 166 -21.02 -9.26 -20.19
C GLY A 166 -20.57 -7.80 -20.07
N VAL A 167 -19.50 -7.54 -19.31
CA VAL A 167 -18.94 -6.21 -19.09
C VAL A 167 -17.82 -5.94 -20.10
N TRP A 168 -18.04 -4.98 -20.97
CA TRP A 168 -17.10 -4.60 -22.00
C TRP A 168 -16.05 -3.63 -21.45
N ASN A 169 -14.78 -3.98 -21.56
CA ASN A 169 -13.68 -3.04 -21.34
C ASN A 169 -13.42 -2.22 -22.62
N LEU A 170 -13.37 -0.89 -22.49
CA LEU A 170 -13.27 0.06 -23.59
C LEU A 170 -11.86 0.65 -23.76
N SER A 171 -10.84 0.05 -23.13
CA SER A 171 -9.45 0.52 -23.26
C SER A 171 -8.79 0.17 -24.60
N SER A 172 -9.39 -0.75 -25.37
CA SER A 172 -8.96 -1.16 -26.71
C SER A 172 -9.95 -0.71 -27.79
N GLU A 173 -9.48 -0.50 -29.03
CA GLU A 173 -10.30 0.03 -30.14
C GLU A 173 -11.58 -0.76 -30.43
N GLN A 174 -11.53 -2.09 -30.30
CA GLN A 174 -12.66 -2.99 -30.56
C GLN A 174 -13.46 -3.35 -29.29
N GLY A 175 -12.99 -2.92 -28.11
CA GLY A 175 -13.48 -3.38 -26.82
C GLY A 175 -13.24 -4.88 -26.56
N ASN A 176 -13.22 -5.29 -25.29
CA ASN A 176 -13.13 -6.70 -24.93
C ASN A 176 -14.29 -7.08 -24.01
N LEU A 177 -15.02 -8.14 -24.36
CA LEU A 177 -16.05 -8.71 -23.51
C LEU A 177 -15.42 -9.45 -22.34
N GLY A 178 -15.93 -9.21 -21.14
CA GLY A 178 -15.38 -9.80 -19.94
C GLY A 178 -16.36 -9.86 -18.79
N THR A 179 -15.83 -10.25 -17.65
CA THR A 179 -16.58 -10.41 -16.41
C THR A 179 -15.96 -9.55 -15.31
N PHE A 180 -16.81 -8.84 -14.58
CA PHE A 180 -16.46 -8.23 -13.31
C PHE A 180 -16.61 -9.21 -12.16
N ILE A 181 -15.67 -9.15 -11.23
CA ILE A 181 -15.76 -9.73 -9.90
C ILE A 181 -15.54 -8.60 -8.90
N ILE A 182 -16.55 -8.36 -8.08
CA ILE A 182 -16.59 -7.28 -7.10
C ILE A 182 -16.36 -7.86 -5.72
N THR A 183 -15.32 -7.42 -5.03
CA THR A 183 -14.95 -7.90 -3.68
C THR A 183 -14.95 -6.75 -2.67
N ASN A 184 -14.75 -7.04 -1.39
CA ASN A 184 -14.55 -6.01 -0.37
C ASN A 184 -13.24 -5.22 -0.50
N ILE A 185 -12.26 -5.71 -1.28
CA ILE A 185 -10.91 -5.12 -1.37
C ILE A 185 -10.65 -4.46 -2.73
N ARG A 186 -11.15 -5.06 -3.80
CA ARG A 186 -10.81 -4.68 -5.17
C ARG A 186 -11.92 -5.02 -6.16
N LEU A 187 -11.90 -4.28 -7.27
CA LEU A 187 -12.62 -4.64 -8.48
C LEU A 187 -11.68 -5.44 -9.39
N VAL A 188 -12.11 -6.63 -9.82
CA VAL A 188 -11.42 -7.42 -10.83
C VAL A 188 -12.25 -7.44 -12.11
N TRP A 189 -11.58 -7.28 -13.25
CA TRP A 189 -12.15 -7.54 -14.57
C TRP A 189 -11.23 -8.49 -15.33
N TYR A 190 -11.79 -9.46 -16.06
CA TYR A 190 -11.02 -10.30 -16.99
C TYR A 190 -11.80 -10.54 -18.27
N ALA A 191 -11.10 -10.68 -19.39
CA ALA A 191 -11.72 -11.01 -20.67
C ALA A 191 -12.12 -12.49 -20.71
N GLU A 192 -13.32 -12.78 -21.23
CA GLU A 192 -13.84 -14.15 -21.34
C GLU A 192 -13.08 -14.96 -22.41
N SER A 193 -12.58 -14.29 -23.46
CA SER A 193 -11.78 -14.93 -24.50
C SER A 193 -10.35 -15.24 -24.08
N ASN A 194 -9.84 -14.56 -23.04
CA ASN A 194 -8.48 -14.70 -22.55
C ASN A 194 -8.35 -14.18 -21.11
N GLU A 195 -8.38 -15.07 -20.12
CA GLU A 195 -8.29 -14.72 -18.70
C GLU A 195 -6.99 -13.99 -18.32
N THR A 196 -5.93 -14.09 -19.12
CA THR A 196 -4.67 -13.35 -18.88
C THR A 196 -4.80 -11.86 -19.20
N PHE A 197 -5.82 -11.46 -19.96
CA PHE A 197 -6.17 -10.07 -20.17
C PHE A 197 -7.14 -9.63 -19.07
N ASN A 198 -6.57 -9.21 -17.94
CA ASN A 198 -7.31 -8.82 -16.75
C ASN A 198 -6.76 -7.56 -16.08
N ILE A 199 -7.57 -7.00 -15.18
CA ILE A 199 -7.30 -5.86 -14.33
C ILE A 199 -7.73 -6.23 -12.92
N SER A 200 -6.86 -6.02 -11.94
CA SER A 200 -7.18 -6.04 -10.50
C SER A 200 -6.93 -4.64 -9.95
N LEU A 201 -8.00 -3.93 -9.61
CA LEU A 201 -7.99 -2.55 -9.12
C LEU A 201 -8.44 -2.50 -7.65
N PRO A 202 -7.49 -2.39 -6.70
CA PRO A 202 -7.81 -2.13 -5.31
C PRO A 202 -8.53 -0.81 -5.11
N TYR A 203 -9.47 -0.77 -4.16
CA TYR A 203 -10.25 0.43 -3.89
C TYR A 203 -9.41 1.61 -3.40
N ILE A 204 -8.25 1.36 -2.77
CA ILE A 204 -7.32 2.44 -2.37
C ILE A 204 -6.82 3.29 -3.54
N HIS A 205 -6.87 2.75 -4.77
CA HIS A 205 -6.40 3.43 -5.97
C HIS A 205 -7.50 4.18 -6.72
N ILE A 206 -8.76 4.00 -6.33
CA ILE A 206 -9.88 4.69 -6.97
C ILE A 206 -9.92 6.13 -6.50
N ASN A 207 -9.90 7.06 -7.45
CA ASN A 207 -10.15 8.47 -7.19
C ASN A 207 -11.61 8.83 -7.50
N SER A 208 -12.18 8.26 -8.56
CA SER A 208 -13.59 8.52 -8.89
C SER A 208 -14.27 7.36 -9.61
N ILE A 209 -15.57 7.21 -9.35
CA ILE A 209 -16.46 6.28 -10.03
C ILE A 209 -17.64 7.10 -10.55
N LYS A 210 -17.81 7.20 -11.87
CA LYS A 210 -18.82 8.06 -12.51
C LYS A 210 -19.39 7.37 -13.75
N ILE A 211 -20.66 7.65 -14.05
CA ILE A 211 -21.21 7.36 -15.38
C ILE A 211 -20.93 8.56 -16.29
N ARG A 212 -20.47 8.31 -17.51
CA ARG A 212 -20.26 9.34 -18.53
C ARG A 212 -20.82 8.90 -19.88
N GLU A 213 -21.25 9.87 -20.68
CA GLU A 213 -21.57 9.64 -22.09
C GLU A 213 -20.30 9.39 -22.90
N SER A 214 -20.41 8.49 -23.88
CA SER A 214 -19.34 8.12 -24.80
C SER A 214 -19.90 7.83 -26.19
N LYS A 215 -19.02 7.59 -27.18
CA LYS A 215 -19.45 7.13 -28.52
C LYS A 215 -20.20 5.78 -28.49
N PHE A 216 -20.14 5.05 -27.39
CA PHE A 216 -20.81 3.77 -27.17
C PHE A 216 -22.03 3.88 -26.23
N GLY A 217 -22.49 5.10 -25.94
CA GLY A 217 -23.53 5.41 -24.96
C GLY A 217 -22.98 5.65 -23.55
N GLU A 218 -23.84 5.57 -22.54
CA GLU A 218 -23.48 5.71 -21.13
C GLU A 218 -22.54 4.56 -20.70
N VAL A 219 -21.41 4.92 -20.09
CA VAL A 219 -20.38 3.98 -19.65
C VAL A 219 -19.94 4.29 -18.22
N LEU A 220 -19.53 3.25 -17.50
CA LEU A 220 -18.86 3.38 -16.22
C LEU A 220 -17.42 3.83 -16.46
N VAL A 221 -17.03 4.93 -15.84
CA VAL A 221 -15.66 5.46 -15.86
C VAL A 221 -15.10 5.44 -14.44
N ILE A 222 -14.00 4.73 -14.27
CA ILE A 222 -13.23 4.67 -13.02
C ILE A 222 -11.90 5.38 -13.24
N GLY A 223 -11.69 6.50 -12.55
CA GLY A 223 -10.43 7.21 -12.53
C GLY A 223 -9.58 6.75 -11.35
N THR A 224 -8.29 6.50 -11.57
CA THR A 224 -7.35 6.11 -10.52
C THR A 224 -6.51 7.29 -10.04
N ASN A 225 -5.93 7.19 -8.84
CA ASN A 225 -5.08 8.22 -8.25
C ASN A 225 -3.70 8.34 -8.94
N GLY A 226 -2.90 9.34 -8.55
CA GLY A 226 -1.57 9.58 -9.11
C GLY A 226 -0.57 8.45 -8.86
N TYR A 227 -0.60 7.84 -7.68
CA TYR A 227 0.32 6.74 -7.32
C TYR A 227 0.10 5.48 -8.15
N SER A 228 -1.10 5.27 -8.69
CA SER A 228 -1.41 4.18 -9.61
C SER A 228 -1.23 4.55 -11.08
N GLY A 229 -0.70 5.74 -11.41
CA GLY A 229 -0.45 6.20 -12.77
C GLY A 229 -1.57 7.04 -13.40
N GLY A 230 -2.63 7.37 -12.65
CA GLY A 230 -3.70 8.26 -13.13
C GLY A 230 -4.52 7.68 -14.29
N PHE A 231 -4.72 6.37 -14.32
CA PHE A 231 -5.46 5.70 -15.40
C PHE A 231 -6.95 6.09 -15.37
N THR A 232 -7.55 6.10 -16.56
CA THR A 232 -9.00 6.19 -16.74
C THR A 232 -9.51 4.92 -17.39
N LEU A 233 -10.29 4.12 -16.65
CA LEU A 233 -10.83 2.85 -17.12
C LEU A 233 -12.30 3.03 -17.50
N GLY A 234 -12.65 2.66 -18.74
CA GLY A 234 -14.02 2.74 -19.27
C GLY A 234 -14.63 1.36 -19.44
N PHE A 235 -15.87 1.19 -18.95
CA PHE A 235 -16.61 -0.07 -19.06
C PHE A 235 -18.04 0.16 -19.53
N ARG A 236 -18.46 -0.57 -20.56
CA ARG A 236 -19.86 -0.61 -21.00
C ARG A 236 -20.57 -1.81 -20.37
N ILE A 237 -21.76 -1.53 -19.83
CA ILE A 237 -22.60 -2.51 -19.14
C ILE A 237 -24.03 -2.31 -19.62
N ASP A 238 -24.63 -3.35 -20.17
CA ASP A 238 -26.02 -3.35 -20.63
C ASP A 238 -26.88 -4.27 -19.74
N PRO A 239 -28.16 -3.92 -19.52
CA PRO A 239 -28.82 -2.65 -19.87
C PRO A 239 -28.44 -1.51 -18.90
N LYS A 240 -28.92 -0.28 -19.17
CA LYS A 240 -28.57 0.93 -18.39
C LYS A 240 -28.91 0.84 -16.90
N GLU A 241 -29.97 0.12 -16.55
CA GLU A 241 -30.37 -0.13 -15.17
C GLU A 241 -29.28 -0.90 -14.42
N ARG A 242 -28.67 -1.89 -15.09
CA ARG A 242 -27.58 -2.69 -14.55
C ARG A 242 -26.30 -1.87 -14.38
N LEU A 243 -25.98 -1.00 -15.34
CA LEU A 243 -24.89 -0.02 -15.22
C LEU A 243 -25.05 0.84 -13.96
N ARG A 244 -26.24 1.40 -13.73
CA ARG A 244 -26.53 2.22 -12.55
C ARG A 244 -26.42 1.42 -11.25
N SER A 245 -26.95 0.20 -11.23
CA SER A 245 -26.89 -0.66 -10.04
C SER A 245 -25.45 -1.03 -9.67
N ILE A 246 -24.64 -1.48 -10.63
CA ILE A 246 -23.24 -1.84 -10.40
C ILE A 246 -22.42 -0.61 -9.99
N THR A 247 -22.66 0.55 -10.61
CA THR A 247 -21.98 1.80 -10.24
C THR A 247 -22.26 2.18 -8.79
N LYS A 248 -23.53 2.03 -8.34
CA LYS A 248 -23.92 2.30 -6.96
C LYS A 248 -23.24 1.34 -5.99
N GLU A 249 -23.24 0.03 -6.29
CA GLU A 249 -22.56 -0.99 -5.49
C GLU A 249 -21.07 -0.70 -5.34
N LEU A 250 -20.38 -0.44 -6.47
CA LEU A 250 -18.95 -0.09 -6.46
C LEU A 250 -18.65 1.17 -5.66
N SER A 251 -19.49 2.19 -5.80
CA SER A 251 -19.34 3.45 -5.05
C SER A 251 -19.53 3.24 -3.55
N SER A 252 -20.50 2.42 -3.15
CA SER A 252 -20.72 2.06 -1.75
C SER A 252 -19.55 1.27 -1.18
N LEU A 253 -19.06 0.25 -1.89
CA LEU A 253 -17.91 -0.56 -1.45
C LEU A 253 -16.63 0.25 -1.38
N PHE A 254 -16.37 1.11 -2.37
CA PHE A 254 -15.26 2.06 -2.34
C PHE A 254 -15.32 2.96 -1.11
N HIS A 255 -16.49 3.55 -0.82
CA HIS A 255 -16.66 4.43 0.33
C HIS A 255 -16.49 3.68 1.67
N ILE A 256 -17.05 2.48 1.80
CA ILE A 256 -16.89 1.66 3.02
C ILE A 256 -15.42 1.30 3.21
N HIS A 257 -14.76 0.82 2.15
CA HIS A 257 -13.36 0.45 2.19
C HIS A 257 -12.47 1.65 2.54
N SER A 258 -12.73 2.83 1.98
CA SER A 258 -11.91 4.02 2.21
C SER A 258 -11.97 4.53 3.65
N GLN A 259 -13.03 4.23 4.41
CA GLN A 259 -13.11 4.55 5.84
C GLN A 259 -12.07 3.79 6.66
N VAL A 260 -11.89 2.49 6.44
CA VAL A 260 -10.87 1.66 7.13
C VAL A 260 -10.31 0.62 6.16
N PRO A 261 -9.31 0.99 5.33
CA PRO A 261 -8.75 0.08 4.33
C PRO A 261 -8.10 -1.16 4.94
N GLU A 262 -8.35 -2.31 4.30
CA GLU A 262 -7.56 -3.52 4.53
C GLU A 262 -6.30 -3.47 3.66
N PHE A 263 -5.15 -3.37 4.32
CA PHE A 263 -3.88 -3.27 3.64
C PHE A 263 -3.26 -4.63 3.37
N GLY A 264 -3.72 -5.73 3.96
CA GLY A 264 -3.19 -7.08 3.75
C GLY A 264 -1.85 -7.34 4.44
N VAL A 265 -1.40 -6.43 5.31
CA VAL A 265 -0.15 -6.57 6.06
C VAL A 265 -0.46 -7.19 7.41
N HIS A 266 -0.31 -8.52 7.47
CA HIS A 266 -0.56 -9.29 8.68
C HIS A 266 0.76 -9.77 9.25
N PHE A 267 1.09 -9.28 10.44
CA PHE A 267 2.26 -9.67 11.19
C PHE A 267 1.91 -9.72 12.68
N VAL A 268 2.34 -10.76 13.36
CA VAL A 268 2.18 -10.92 14.81
C VAL A 268 3.58 -11.06 15.38
N ILE A 269 3.91 -10.17 16.32
CA ILE A 269 5.14 -10.30 17.09
C ILE A 269 4.98 -11.53 17.97
N THR A 270 5.79 -12.53 17.74
CA THR A 270 5.84 -13.74 18.56
C THR A 270 6.85 -13.51 19.67
N ASP A 271 6.50 -12.70 20.68
CA ASP A 271 7.30 -12.53 21.90
C ASP A 271 6.40 -12.14 23.10
N GLN A 272 5.63 -13.10 23.61
CA GLN A 272 5.26 -13.23 25.04
C GLN A 272 5.12 -14.72 25.37
N VAL A 273 6.25 -15.38 25.63
CA VAL A 273 6.37 -16.49 26.60
C VAL A 273 7.52 -16.15 27.52
#